data_AF-A0A6H5GY93-F1
#
_entry.id   AF-A0A6H5GY93-F1
#
_cell.length_a   1.000
_cell.length_b   1.000
_cell.length_c   1.000
_cell.angle_alpha   90.00
_cell.angle_beta   90.00
_cell.angle_gamma   90.00
#
_symmetry.space_group_name_H-M   'P 1'
#
loop_
_entity.id
_entity.type
_entity.pdbx_description
1 polymer ?
#
loop_
_entity_poly.entity_id
_entity_poly.type
_entity_poly.pdbx_seq_one_letter_code
_entity_poly.pdbx_strand_id
1 'polypeptide(L)' 'MFQFQVSGTLLNSGQSLVFRVDKDTKHHINITGGPLAYRYQFEEFYIHYGTVNQHGSEHRIQGYSFPGE' A
#
# COMPACT_ATOMS: atom_id res chain seq x y z
N MET A 1 -11.64 21.70 0.84
CA MET A 1 -11.18 20.29 1.00
C MET A 1 -9.71 20.29 0.65
N PHE A 2 -8.82 20.12 1.62
CA PHE A 2 -7.37 20.16 1.36
C PHE A 2 -6.97 18.83 0.71
N GLN A 3 -6.54 18.89 -0.55
CA GLN A 3 -5.99 17.75 -1.26
C GLN A 3 -4.51 17.64 -0.88
N PHE A 4 -4.16 16.66 -0.06
CA PHE A 4 -2.76 16.34 0.22
C PHE A 4 -2.25 15.45 -0.90
N GLN A 5 -1.37 16.00 -1.73
CA GLN A 5 -0.68 15.25 -2.77
C GLN A 5 0.64 14.72 -2.20
N VAL A 6 0.90 13.44 -2.45
CA VAL A 6 2.19 12.80 -2.15
C VAL A 6 2.75 12.24 -3.45
N SER A 7 3.99 12.59 -3.73
CA SER A 7 4.76 12.08 -4.87
C SER A 7 5.65 10.93 -4.43
N GLY A 8 5.94 10.04 -5.37
CA GLY A 8 6.78 8.89 -5.14
C GLY A 8 7.17 8.23 -6.46
N THR A 9 8.06 7.25 -6.36
CA THR A 9 8.57 6.48 -7.49
C THR A 9 7.95 5.09 -7.50
N LEU A 10 7.56 4.63 -8.70
CA LEU A 10 7.08 3.27 -8.91
C LEU A 10 8.23 2.39 -9.42
N LEU A 11 8.53 1.33 -8.67
CA LEU A 11 9.68 0.46 -8.89
C LEU A 11 9.19 -0.97 -9.14
N ASN A 12 9.67 -1.60 -10.21
CA ASN A 12 9.52 -3.04 -10.36
C ASN A 12 10.65 -3.75 -9.62
N SER A 13 10.33 -4.47 -8.54
CA SER A 13 11.31 -5.20 -7.72
C SER A 13 11.69 -6.57 -8.28
N GLY A 14 11.05 -7.02 -9.37
CA GLY A 14 11.12 -8.39 -9.88
C GLY A 14 10.12 -9.34 -9.21
N GLN A 15 9.44 -8.92 -8.14
CA GLN A 15 8.42 -9.68 -7.43
C GLN A 15 7.08 -8.95 -7.42
N SER A 16 7.11 -7.64 -7.18
CA SER A 16 5.93 -6.78 -7.10
C SER A 16 6.23 -5.39 -7.66
N LEU A 17 5.17 -4.61 -7.85
CA LEU A 17 5.28 -3.19 -8.15
C LEU A 17 5.23 -2.41 -6.83
N VAL A 18 6.33 -1.73 -6.50
CA VAL A 18 6.50 -1.01 -5.23
C VAL A 18 6.39 0.49 -5.49
N PHE A 19 5.43 1.15 -4.86
CA PHE A 19 5.39 2.61 -4.78
C PHE A 19 6.13 3.06 -3.53
N ARG A 20 7.15 3.91 -3.68
CA ARG A 20 7.90 4.49 -2.56
C ARG A 20 7.79 6.01 -2.57
N VAL A 21 7.45 6.58 -1.42
CA VAL A 21 7.33 8.04 -1.24
C VAL A 21 8.67 8.73 -1.43
N ASP A 22 8.68 9.90 -2.08
CA ASP A 22 9.89 10.70 -2.25
C ASP A 22 10.39 11.22 -0.89
N LYS A 23 11.70 11.08 -0.64
CA LYS A 23 12.32 11.42 0.66
C LYS A 23 12.14 12.88 1.06
N ASP A 24 12.08 13.79 0.08
CA ASP A 24 11.97 15.24 0.28
C ASP A 24 10.52 15.73 0.32
N THR A 25 9.55 14.83 0.54
CA THR A 25 8.14 15.21 0.67
C THR A 25 7.91 16.16 1.84
N LYS A 26 7.18 17.25 1.59
CA LYS A 26 6.72 18.19 2.64
C LYS A 26 5.49 17.67 3.38
N HIS A 27 4.87 16.60 2.88
CA HIS A 27 3.62 16.05 3.40
C HIS A 27 3.83 14.59 3.81
N HIS A 28 4.07 14.39 5.11
CA HIS A 28 4.19 13.06 5.69
C HIS A 28 2.81 12.48 6.03
N ILE A 29 2.45 11.35 5.43
CA ILE A 29 1.24 10.61 5.76
C ILE A 29 1.51 9.73 6.97
N ASN A 30 0.59 9.73 7.93
CA ASN A 30 0.73 8.95 9.15
C ASN A 30 -0.52 8.12 9.42
N ILE A 31 -0.29 6.90 9.88
CA ILE A 31 -1.30 5.92 10.25
C ILE A 31 -1.31 5.83 11.77
N THR A 32 -2.47 6.07 12.38
CA THR A 32 -2.67 6.15 13.84
C THR A 32 -4.03 5.59 14.22
N GLY A 33 -4.23 5.27 15.51
CA GLY A 33 -5.51 4.79 16.05
C GLY A 33 -5.67 3.27 15.96
N GLY A 34 -6.87 2.79 16.29
CA GLY A 34 -7.17 1.35 16.34
C GLY A 34 -6.23 0.60 17.30
N PRO A 35 -5.63 -0.54 16.89
CA PRO A 35 -4.72 -1.31 17.73
C PRO A 35 -3.28 -0.75 17.79
N LEU A 36 -2.98 0.39 17.15
CA LEU A 36 -1.62 0.93 17.06
C LEU A 36 -1.22 1.69 18.33
N ALA A 37 -0.08 1.31 18.93
CA ALA A 37 0.46 1.96 20.12
C ALA A 37 1.16 3.31 19.84
N TYR A 38 1.55 3.56 18.59
CA TYR A 38 2.30 4.74 18.17
C TYR A 38 1.81 5.28 16.82
N ARG A 39 2.44 6.37 16.39
CA ARG A 39 2.29 6.96 15.06
C ARG A 39 3.29 6.33 14.10
N TYR A 40 2.78 5.73 13.04
CA TYR A 40 3.60 5.14 11.98
C TYR A 40 3.52 6.01 10.74
N GLN A 41 4.67 6.35 10.15
CA GLN A 41 4.73 7.10 8.91
C GLN A 41 4.66 6.15 7.71
N PHE A 42 3.81 6.48 6.74
CA PHE A 42 3.73 5.72 5.49
C PHE A 42 4.99 5.98 4.63
N GLU A 43 5.63 4.91 4.16
CA GLU A 43 6.88 4.96 3.38
C GLU A 43 6.70 4.36 1.99
N GLU A 44 6.11 3.16 1.91
CA GLU A 44 5.88 2.45 0.66
C GLU A 44 4.69 1.49 0.75
N PHE A 45 4.13 1.15 -0.41
CA PHE A 45 3.22 0.01 -0.55
C PHE A 45 3.62 -0.81 -1.77
N TYR A 46 3.18 -2.06 -1.81
CA TYR A 46 3.24 -2.91 -2.98
C TYR A 46 1.88 -3.60 -3.18
N ILE A 47 1.60 -4.03 -4.40
CA ILE A 47 0.33 -4.68 -4.75
C ILE A 47 0.60 -6.13 -5.11
N HIS A 48 -0.20 -7.04 -4.55
CA HIS A 48 -0.33 -8.42 -5.00
C HIS A 48 -1.53 -8.53 -5.91
N TYR A 49 -1.41 -9.27 -7.02
CA TYR A 49 -2.51 -9.48 -7.94
C TYR A 49 -2.40 -10.84 -8.64
N GLY A 50 -3.54 -11.41 -8.99
CA GLY A 50 -3.61 -12.66 -9.74
C GLY A 50 -3.71 -12.44 -11.24
N THR A 51 -3.46 -13.51 -12.00
CA THR A 51 -3.70 -13.54 -13.45
C THR A 51 -5.18 -13.78 -13.79
N VAL A 52 -6.01 -14.10 -12.79
CA VAL A 52 -7.45 -14.31 -12.90
C VAL A 52 -8.16 -13.73 -11.67
N ASN A 53 -9.44 -13.36 -11.82
CA ASN A 53 -10.19 -12.61 -10.80
C ASN A 53 -10.44 -13.38 -9.48
N GLN A 54 -10.25 -14.70 -9.47
CA GLN A 54 -10.47 -15.53 -8.27
C GLN A 54 -9.24 -15.60 -7.35
N HIS A 55 -8.12 -15.00 -7.75
CA HIS A 55 -6.85 -15.06 -7.04
C HIS A 55 -6.15 -13.70 -7.04
N GLY A 56 -5.30 -13.46 -6.04
CA GLY A 56 -4.40 -12.31 -6.00
C GLY A 56 -4.17 -11.79 -4.60
N SER A 57 -5.23 -11.68 -3.80
CA SER A 57 -5.13 -11.30 -2.40
C SER A 57 -4.39 -12.34 -1.57
N GLU A 58 -3.60 -11.87 -0.61
CA GLU A 58 -2.92 -12.75 0.35
C GLU A 58 -3.90 -13.17 1.45
N HIS A 59 -4.66 -12.20 1.96
CA HIS A 59 -5.72 -12.45 2.91
C HIS A 59 -7.00 -12.97 2.22
N ARG A 60 -7.80 -13.71 2.99
CA ARG A 60 -9.09 -14.26 2.56
C ARG A 60 -10.17 -13.95 3.57
N ILE A 61 -11.39 -13.72 3.08
CA ILE A 61 -12.57 -13.52 3.92
C ILE A 61 -13.47 -14.73 3.73
N GLN A 62 -13.68 -15.51 4.79
CA GLN A 62 -14.48 -16.75 4.75
C GLN A 62 -14.04 -17.72 3.63
N GLY A 63 -12.73 -17.75 3.34
CA GLY A 63 -12.16 -18.57 2.27
C GLY A 63 -12.18 -17.96 0.87
N TYR A 64 -12.87 -16.83 0.67
CA TYR A 64 -12.90 -16.11 -0.60
C TYR A 64 -11.64 -15.23 -0.77
N SER A 65 -11.04 -15.28 -1.96
CA SER A 65 -9.89 -14.45 -2.36
C SER A 65 -10.33 -13.40 -3.37
N PHE A 66 -9.67 -12.25 -3.34
CA PHE A 66 -9.91 -11.12 -4.23
C PHE A 66 -8.84 -11.05 -5.33
N PRO A 67 -9.10 -10.34 -6.45
CA PRO A 67 -8.14 -10.22 -7.56
C PRO A 67 -6.78 -9.61 -7.19
N GLY A 68 -6.69 -8.90 -6.06
CA GLY A 68 -5.47 -8.31 -5.55
C GLY A 68 -5.65 -7.70 -4.16
N GLU A 69 -4.53 -7.26 -3.60
CA GLU A 69 -4.39 -6.62 -2.28
C GLU A 69 -3.26 -5.59 -2.31
#